data_AF-A0A358XJB3-F1
#
_entry.id   AF-A0A358XJB3-F1
#
_cell.length_a   1.000
_cell.length_b   1.000
_cell.length_c   1.000
_cell.angle_alpha   90.00
_cell.angle_beta   90.00
_cell.angle_gamma   90.00
#
_symmetry.space_group_name_H-M   'P 1'
#
loop_
_entity.id
_entity.type
_entity.pdbx_description
1 polymer ?
#
loop_
_entity_poly.entity_id
_entity_poly.type
_entity_poly.pdbx_seq_one_letter_code
_entity_poly.pdbx_strand_id
1 'polypeptide(L)' 'MSLRLGDEAPNFKAQTTIGEIDFHDYIKDSWVVFFSHPSD' A
#
# COMPACT_ATOMS: atom_id res chain seq x y z
N MET A 1 5.36 9.76 -11.59
CA MET A 1 5.53 8.49 -12.35
C MET A 1 4.40 7.57 -11.91
N SER A 2 3.56 7.13 -12.83
CA SER A 2 2.53 6.13 -12.55
C SER A 2 3.17 4.75 -12.40
N LEU A 3 2.66 3.94 -11.48
CA LEU A 3 3.04 2.53 -11.39
C LEU A 3 2.53 1.76 -12.61
N ARG A 4 3.33 0.87 -13.17
CA ARG A 4 2.89 -0.06 -14.24
C ARG A 4 2.73 -1.47 -13.69
N LEU A 5 1.99 -2.29 -14.42
CA LEU A 5 1.88 -3.72 -14.13
C LEU A 5 3.27 -4.37 -14.24
N GLY A 6 3.70 -5.04 -13.19
CA GLY A 6 5.03 -5.66 -13.07
C GLY A 6 6.07 -4.79 -12.37
N ASP A 7 5.78 -3.53 -12.09
CA ASP A 7 6.63 -2.70 -11.24
C ASP A 7 6.43 -3.08 -9.77
N GLU A 8 7.51 -3.02 -9.00
CA GLU A 8 7.44 -3.20 -7.55
C GLU A 8 6.64 -2.05 -6.91
N ALA A 9 5.65 -2.41 -6.09
CA ALA A 9 4.87 -1.42 -5.37
C ALA A 9 5.76 -0.65 -4.38
N PRO A 10 5.60 0.68 -4.27
CA PRO A 10 6.48 1.50 -3.45
C PRO A 10 6.32 1.08 -1.99
N ASN A 11 7.44 0.83 -1.31
CA ASN A 11 7.36 0.62 0.12
C ASN A 11 7.13 1.97 0.81
N PHE A 12 5.98 2.11 1.49
CA PHE A 12 5.64 3.30 2.25
C PHE A 12 5.25 2.93 3.67
N LYS A 13 5.56 3.85 4.58
CA LYS A 13 5.05 3.82 5.96
C LYS A 13 3.91 4.80 6.06
N ALA A 14 2.73 4.32 6.42
CA ALA A 14 1.54 5.14 6.56
C ALA A 14 0.85 4.90 7.89
N GLN A 15 0.32 5.98 8.47
CA GLN A 15 -0.57 5.90 9.62
C GLN A 15 -1.94 5.45 9.14
N THR A 16 -2.42 4.34 9.68
CA THR A 16 -3.73 3.76 9.40
C THR A 16 -4.56 3.68 10.68
N THR A 17 -5.81 3.26 10.56
CA THR A 17 -6.70 3.07 11.71
C THR A 17 -6.21 2.02 12.71
N ILE A 18 -5.31 1.13 12.30
CA ILE A 18 -4.70 0.09 13.15
C ILE A 18 -3.30 0.49 13.66
N GLY A 19 -2.85 1.72 13.38
CA GLY A 19 -1.52 2.22 13.72
C GLY A 19 -0.63 2.43 12.49
N GLU A 20 0.67 2.60 12.73
CA GLU A 20 1.67 2.72 11.66
C GLU A 20 1.87 1.36 10.99
N ILE A 21 1.72 1.31 9.67
CA ILE A 21 2.03 0.12 8.87
C ILE A 21 3.17 0.43 7.91
N ASP A 22 4.04 -0.55 7.72
CA ASP A 22 5.01 -0.61 6.62
C ASP A 22 4.38 -1.49 5.53
N PHE A 23 4.21 -0.96 4.31
CA PHE A 23 3.42 -1.60 3.26
C PHE A 23 3.98 -2.98 2.90
N HIS A 24 5.30 -3.15 2.82
CA HIS A 24 5.91 -4.45 2.50
C HIS A 24 5.84 -5.44 3.66
N ASP A 25 6.06 -4.98 4.90
CA ASP A 25 5.93 -5.85 6.08
C ASP A 25 4.47 -6.22 6.38
N TYR A 26 3.51 -5.41 5.94
CA TYR A 26 2.08 -5.72 6.06
C TYR A 26 1.64 -6.79 5.06
N ILE A 27 2.17 -6.74 3.82
CA ILE A 27 1.77 -7.64 2.73
C ILE A 27 2.44 -9.01 2.84
N LYS A 28 3.74 -9.06 3.14
CA LYS A 28 4.57 -10.29 3.15
C LYS A 28 4.27 -11.18 1.93
N ASP A 29 3.65 -12.34 2.16
CA ASP A 29 3.29 -13.35 1.14
C ASP A 29 1.79 -13.33 0.77
N SER A 30 1.04 -12.30 1.17
CA SER A 30 -0.40 -12.17 0.92
C SER A 30 -0.71 -11.24 -0.24
N TRP A 31 -1.83 -11.47 -0.93
CA TRP A 31 -2.34 -10.52 -1.91
C TRP A 31 -3.04 -9.36 -1.20
N VAL A 32 -2.74 -8.12 -1.61
CA VAL A 32 -3.34 -6.90 -1.06
C VAL A 32 -3.95 -6.05 -2.16
N VAL A 33 -5.11 -5.49 -1.86
CA VAL A 33 -5.81 -4.53 -2.72
C VAL A 33 -5.77 -3.16 -2.04
N PHE A 34 -5.01 -2.23 -2.63
CA PHE A 34 -4.98 -0.84 -2.20
C PHE A 34 -5.97 -0.03 -3.01
N PHE A 35 -6.89 0.66 -2.35
CA PHE A 35 -7.83 1.58 -2.99
C PHE A 35 -7.79 2.92 -2.27
N SER A 36 -7.77 4.00 -3.04
CA SER A 36 -8.01 5.34 -2.53
C SER A 36 -9.47 5.72 -2.77
N HIS A 37 -10.12 6.24 -1.74
CA HIS A 37 -11.37 6.95 -1.91
C HIS A 37 -11.05 8.45 -1.93
N PRO A 38 -11.28 9.17 -3.05
CA PRO A 38 -11.30 10.62 -2.99
C PRO A 38 -12.51 11.00 -2.16
N SER A 39 -12.29 11.57 -0.98
CA SER A 39 -13.37 12.27 -0.31
C SER A 39 -13.79 13.45 -1.19
N ASP A 40 -15.09 13.71 -1.23
CA ASP A 40 -15.63 15.04 -1.51
C ASP A 40 -14.84 16.11 -0.71
#